data_AF-A0A5N7A941-F1
#
_entry.id   AF-A0A5N7A941-F1
#
_cell.length_a   1.000
_cell.length_b   1.000
_cell.length_c   1.000
_cell.angle_alpha   90.00
_cell.angle_beta   90.00
_cell.angle_gamma   90.00
#
_symmetry.space_group_name_H-M   'P 1'
#
loop_
_entity.id
_entity.type
_entity.pdbx_description
1 polymer ?
#
loop_
_entity_poly.entity_id
_entity_poly.type
_entity_poly.pdbx_seq_one_letter_code
_entity_poly.pdbx_strand_id
1 'polypeptide(L)'
;MTVAESVKSAVGLADTPATRQEMSDARLPIQYRDSCGHLLIPLNRCRQQEYYLPWKCEDERHSYEKCQYEEFKKRVAKMDELRAAKNGARSN
;
A
#
# COMPACT_ATOMS: atom_id res chain seq x y z
N MET A 1 7.24 -0.02 -21.02
CA MET A 1 7.72 -1.12 -20.18
C MET A 1 9.18 -1.38 -20.55
N THR A 2 10.11 -0.79 -19.81
CA THR A 2 11.53 -1.13 -19.91
C THR A 2 11.76 -2.55 -19.36
N VAL A 3 12.86 -3.20 -19.74
CA VAL A 3 13.21 -4.54 -19.23
C VAL A 3 13.21 -4.57 -17.69
N ALA A 4 13.63 -3.47 -17.05
CA ALA A 4 13.60 -3.33 -15.59
C ALA A 4 12.16 -3.34 -15.00
N GLU A 5 11.19 -2.72 -15.68
CA GLU A 5 9.78 -2.73 -15.26
C GLU A 5 9.16 -4.12 -15.42
N SER A 6 9.53 -4.86 -16.46
CA SER A 6 9.08 -6.24 -16.66
C SER A 6 9.63 -7.18 -15.58
N VAL A 7 10.89 -7.00 -15.18
CA VAL A 7 11.50 -7.80 -14.10
C VAL A 7 10.87 -7.44 -12.76
N LYS A 8 10.66 -6.14 -12.46
CA LYS A 8 9.94 -5.70 -11.25
C LYS A 8 8.53 -6.28 -11.16
N SER A 9 7.79 -6.27 -12.27
CA SER A 9 6.45 -6.86 -12.33
C SER A 9 6.48 -8.39 -12.11
N ALA A 10 7.43 -9.09 -12.73
CA ALA A 10 7.61 -10.53 -12.54
C ALA A 10 8.00 -10.92 -11.10
N VAL A 11 8.73 -10.07 -10.39
CA VAL A 11 9.17 -10.29 -9.00
C VAL A 11 8.21 -9.64 -7.98
N GLY A 12 7.12 -9.01 -8.44
CA GLY A 12 6.09 -8.41 -7.55
C GLY A 12 6.50 -7.09 -6.87
N LEU A 13 7.58 -6.45 -7.34
CA LEU A 13 8.11 -5.15 -6.89
C LEU A 13 7.70 -4.02 -7.84
N ALA A 14 6.45 -4.04 -8.31
CA ALA A 14 5.94 -2.98 -9.18
C ALA A 14 5.64 -1.72 -8.35
N ASP A 15 6.26 -0.59 -8.69
CA ASP A 15 6.01 0.74 -8.10
C ASP A 15 4.70 1.37 -8.62
N THR A 16 3.96 0.61 -9.42
CA THR A 16 2.67 1.00 -10.01
C THR A 16 1.53 0.49 -9.14
N PRO A 17 0.48 1.29 -8.93
CA PRO A 17 -0.68 0.87 -8.14
C PRO A 17 -1.33 -0.37 -8.78
N ALA A 18 -1.74 -1.32 -7.93
CA ALA A 18 -2.39 -2.54 -8.36
C ALA A 18 -3.74 -2.22 -9.00
N THR A 19 -4.10 -2.97 -10.04
CA THR A 19 -5.41 -2.82 -10.67
C THR A 19 -6.51 -3.32 -9.72
N ARG A 20 -7.74 -2.85 -9.92
CA ARG A 20 -8.89 -3.31 -9.12
C ARG A 20 -9.11 -4.82 -9.25
N GLN A 21 -8.85 -5.37 -10.44
CA GLN A 21 -8.98 -6.79 -10.70
C GLN A 21 -7.92 -7.58 -9.91
N GLU A 22 -6.66 -7.17 -9.96
CA GLU A 22 -5.57 -7.79 -9.19
C GLU A 22 -5.84 -7.82 -7.69
N MET A 23 -6.35 -6.71 -7.12
CA MET A 23 -6.71 -6.66 -5.70
C MET A 23 -7.90 -7.57 -5.34
N SER A 24 -8.83 -7.76 -6.29
CA SER A 24 -9.96 -8.68 -6.13
C SER A 24 -9.50 -10.13 -6.21
N ASP A 25 -8.65 -10.47 -7.18
CA ASP A 25 -8.10 -11.81 -7.38
C ASP A 25 -7.21 -12.23 -6.18
N ALA A 26 -6.47 -11.28 -5.62
CA ALA A 26 -5.70 -11.45 -4.38
C ALA A 26 -6.57 -11.50 -3.11
N ARG A 27 -7.90 -11.35 -3.24
CA ARG A 27 -8.88 -11.39 -2.13
C ARG A 27 -8.56 -10.41 -1.00
N LEU A 28 -8.09 -9.21 -1.34
CA LEU A 28 -7.84 -8.17 -0.34
C LEU A 28 -9.17 -7.68 0.27
N PRO A 29 -9.27 -7.54 1.61
CA PRO A 29 -10.40 -6.87 2.25
C PRO A 29 -10.53 -5.43 1.79
N ILE A 30 -11.76 -4.90 1.74
CA ILE A 30 -12.04 -3.58 1.16
C ILE A 30 -11.25 -2.45 1.82
N GLN A 31 -10.95 -2.59 3.12
CA GLN A 31 -10.20 -1.61 3.90
C GLN A 31 -8.74 -1.47 3.43
N TYR A 32 -8.18 -2.52 2.84
CA TYR A 32 -6.77 -2.56 2.39
C TYR A 32 -6.63 -2.40 0.87
N ARG A 33 -7.71 -2.04 0.17
CA ARG A 33 -7.70 -1.73 -1.27
C ARG A 33 -7.38 -0.26 -1.50
N ASP A 34 -6.30 0.20 -0.89
CA ASP A 34 -5.77 1.56 -0.99
C ASP A 34 -4.67 1.66 -2.05
N SER A 35 -4.06 2.84 -2.17
CA SER A 35 -2.95 3.08 -3.10
C SER A 35 -1.74 2.16 -2.84
N CYS A 36 -1.59 1.62 -1.62
CA CYS A 36 -0.50 0.74 -1.20
C CYS A 36 -0.80 -0.75 -1.42
N GLY A 37 -1.96 -1.11 -1.99
CA GLY A 37 -2.38 -2.50 -2.19
C GLY A 37 -1.41 -3.35 -3.03
N HIS A 38 -0.64 -2.73 -3.92
CA HIS A 38 0.38 -3.40 -4.73
C HIS A 38 1.52 -4.01 -3.91
N LEU A 39 1.85 -3.45 -2.74
CA LEU A 39 2.86 -3.98 -1.82
C LEU A 39 2.28 -5.06 -0.88
N LEU A 40 0.97 -5.01 -0.64
CA LEU A 40 0.31 -5.97 0.25
C LEU A 40 0.15 -7.36 -0.38
N ILE A 41 -0.06 -7.42 -1.70
CA ILE A 41 -0.16 -8.67 -2.46
C ILE A 41 1.12 -9.54 -2.31
N PRO A 42 2.33 -9.03 -2.60
CA PRO A 42 3.58 -9.79 -2.43
C PRO A 42 3.86 -10.11 -0.95
N LEU A 43 3.56 -9.20 -0.02
CA LEU A 43 3.70 -9.46 1.42
C LEU A 43 2.82 -10.64 1.87
N ASN A 44 1.56 -10.69 1.44
CA ASN A 44 0.67 -11.80 1.78
C ASN A 44 1.12 -13.12 1.14
N ARG A 45 1.69 -13.08 -0.06
CA ARG A 45 2.29 -14.25 -0.69
C ARG A 45 3.49 -14.75 0.12
N CYS A 46 4.41 -13.87 0.50
CA CYS A 46 5.58 -14.23 1.31
C CYS A 46 5.16 -14.81 2.67
N ARG A 47 4.19 -14.18 3.35
CA ARG A 47 3.63 -14.68 4.62
C ARG A 47 3.06 -16.09 4.51
N GLN A 48 2.33 -16.39 3.44
CA GLN A 48 1.78 -17.74 3.23
C GLN A 48 2.88 -18.77 2.95
N GLN A 49 3.89 -18.41 2.15
CA GLN A 49 5.01 -19.30 1.81
C GLN A 49 5.88 -19.62 3.04
N GLU A 50 6.13 -18.63 3.89
CA GLU A 50 6.97 -18.75 5.07
C GLU A 50 6.17 -19.06 6.35
N TYR A 51 4.90 -19.48 6.23
CA TYR A 51 4.02 -19.82 7.37
C TYR A 51 3.93 -18.73 8.45
N TYR A 52 3.95 -17.46 8.06
CA TYR A 52 3.81 -16.30 8.94
C TYR A 52 4.89 -16.20 10.02
N LEU A 53 6.11 -16.68 9.74
CA LEU A 53 7.25 -16.53 10.65
C LEU A 53 7.58 -15.04 10.89
N PRO A 54 7.76 -14.58 12.14
CA PRO A 54 7.92 -13.16 12.47
C PRO A 54 9.16 -12.46 11.88
N TRP A 55 10.23 -13.21 11.64
CA TRP A 55 11.52 -12.72 11.13
C TRP A 55 11.69 -12.88 9.61
N LYS A 56 10.62 -13.28 8.92
CA LYS A 56 10.58 -13.42 7.46
C LYS A 56 9.73 -12.30 6.87
N CYS A 57 10.01 -11.95 5.62
CA CYS A 57 9.28 -10.91 4.87
C CYS A 57 9.37 -9.51 5.51
N GLU A 58 10.47 -9.20 6.21
CA GLU A 58 10.63 -7.93 6.93
C GLU A 58 10.71 -6.73 5.97
N ASP A 59 11.41 -6.88 4.85
CA ASP A 59 11.59 -5.82 3.86
C ASP A 59 10.26 -5.47 3.18
N GLU A 60 9.48 -6.47 2.78
CA GLU A 60 8.15 -6.27 2.20
C GLU A 60 7.19 -5.66 3.23
N ARG A 61 7.28 -6.08 4.50
CA ARG A 61 6.49 -5.50 5.58
C ARG A 61 6.81 -4.03 5.78
N HIS A 62 8.09 -3.69 5.94
CA HIS A 62 8.52 -2.31 6.17
C HIS A 62 8.25 -1.42 4.95
N SER A 63 8.37 -1.94 3.74
CA SER A 63 7.98 -1.22 2.52
C SER A 63 6.50 -0.87 2.52
N TYR A 64 5.63 -1.83 2.88
CA TYR A 64 4.19 -1.60 3.00
C TYR A 64 3.85 -0.58 4.10
N GLU A 65 4.45 -0.70 5.28
CA GLU A 65 4.26 0.22 6.41
C GLU A 65 4.71 1.65 6.05
N LYS A 66 5.83 1.79 5.36
CA LYS A 66 6.31 3.09 4.89
C LYS A 66 5.32 3.73 3.92
N CYS A 67 4.79 2.98 2.96
CA CYS A 67 3.76 3.47 2.03
C CYS A 67 2.52 3.97 2.78
N GLN A 68 2.03 3.20 3.75
CA GLN A 68 0.89 3.59 4.59
C GLN A 68 1.15 4.87 5.39
N TYR A 69 2.36 5.00 5.92
CA TYR A 69 2.75 6.19 6.67
C TYR A 69 2.80 7.44 5.78
N GLU A 70 3.35 7.33 4.58
CA GLU A 70 3.38 8.44 3.62
C GLU A 70 1.97 8.83 3.15
N GLU A 71 1.09 7.87 2.92
CA GLU A 71 -0.30 8.14 2.56
C GLU A 71 -1.06 8.79 3.74
N PHE A 72 -0.81 8.35 4.97
CA PHE A 72 -1.37 8.99 6.16
C PHE A 72 -0.95 10.47 6.26
N LYS A 73 0.32 10.80 6.02
CA LYS A 73 0.79 12.20 5.99
C LYS A 73 0.06 13.03 4.94
N LYS A 74 -0.18 12.47 3.75
CA LYS A 74 -0.96 13.15 2.70
C LYS A 74 -2.40 13.42 3.17
N ARG A 75 -3.03 12.49 3.89
CA ARG A 75 -4.36 12.69 4.47
C ARG A 75 -4.38 13.76 5.54
N VAL A 76 -3.36 13.81 6.41
CA VAL A 76 -3.22 14.85 7.44
C VAL A 76 -3.08 16.22 6.79
N ALA A 77 -2.20 16.37 5.80
CA ALA A 77 -2.02 17.62 5.06
C ALA A 77 -3.34 18.10 4.43
N LYS A 78 -4.08 17.20 3.77
CA LYS A 78 -5.40 17.50 3.20
C LYS A 78 -6.41 17.93 4.28
N MET A 79 -6.39 17.31 5.45
CA MET A 79 -7.26 17.70 6.55
C MET A 79 -6.92 19.08 7.10
N ASP A 80 -5.64 19.45 7.15
CA ASP A 80 -5.20 20.77 7.59
C ASP A 80 -5.56 21.86 6.58
N GLU A 81 -5.45 21.59 5.27
CA GLU A 81 -5.97 22.45 4.20
C GLU A 81 -7.48 22.71 4.37
N LEU A 82 -8.27 21.66 4.60
CA LEU A 82 -9.72 21.76 4.81
C LEU A 82 -10.07 22.54 6.09
N ARG A 83 -9.29 22.39 7.16
CA ARG A 83 -9.47 23.15 8.41
C ARG A 83 -9.16 24.63 8.20
N ALA A 84 -8.08 24.95 7.49
CA ALA A 84 -7.71 26.32 7.16
C ALA A 84 -8.80 26.99 6.32
N ALA A 85 -9.34 26.30 5.31
CA ALA A 85 -10.46 26.79 4.50
C ALA A 85 -11.75 27.04 5.30
N LYS A 86 -11.94 26.34 6.42
CA LYS A 86 -13.08 26.49 7.33
C LYS A 86 -12.81 27.44 8.52
N ASN A 87 -11.75 28.25 8.46
CA ASN A 87 -11.34 29.13 9.56
C ASN A 87 -11.17 28.40 10.91
N GLY A 88 -10.68 27.16 10.89
CA GLY A 88 -10.47 26.35 12.10
C GLY A 88 -11.72 25.68 12.68
N ALA A 89 -12.88 25.80 12.03
CA ALA A 89 -14.09 25.10 12.47
C ALA A 89 -13.92 23.57 12.29
N ARG A 90 -14.11 22.82 13.37
CA ARG A 90 -14.13 21.35 13.34
C ARG A 90 -15.43 20.90 12.66
N SER A 91 -15.33 20.01 11.68
CA SER A 91 -16.46 19.47 10.90
C SER A 91 -17.42 18.53 11.67
N ASN A 92 -17.45 18.57 13.00
CA ASN A 92 -18.27 17.66 13.82
C ASN A 92 -19.51 18.38 14.34
#